data_AF-A0A4R2RQB8-F1
#
_entry.id   AF-A0A4R2RQB8-F1
#
_cell.length_a   1.000
_cell.length_b   1.000
_cell.length_c   1.000
_cell.angle_alpha   90.00
_cell.angle_beta   90.00
_cell.angle_gamma   90.00
#
_symmetry.space_group_name_H-M   'P 1'
#
loop_
_entity.id
_entity.type
_entity.pdbx_description
1 polymer ?
#
loop_
_entity_poly.entity_id
_entity_poly.type
_entity_poly.pdbx_seq_one_letter_code
_entity_poly.pdbx_strand_id
1 'polypeptide(L)'
;MRNPLYQKLQEQMNQKKHTDLALTMRPYAGVAFLYANKEHYAARESFENELRDIAQELILGTIWNFTFLFIRSSTHAYVYRAQFVAPMEKSFCCGNGCPDCVRLRST
;
A
#
# COMPACT_ATOMS: atom_id res chain seq x y z
N MET A 1 -13.46 2.52 1.97
CA MET A 1 -12.35 1.72 1.42
C MET A 1 -12.16 0.54 2.37
N ARG A 2 -12.35 -0.73 1.94
CA ARG A 2 -12.43 -1.90 2.84
C ARG A 2 -11.21 -2.83 2.73
N ASN A 3 -9.99 -2.30 2.54
CA ASN A 3 -8.79 -3.13 2.64
C ASN A 3 -8.16 -2.90 4.03
N PRO A 4 -8.13 -3.91 4.92
CA PRO A 4 -7.59 -3.78 6.27
C PRO A 4 -6.09 -3.50 6.29
N LEU A 5 -5.37 -3.76 5.20
CA LEU A 5 -3.92 -3.52 5.10
C LEU A 5 -3.58 -2.04 5.30
N TYR A 6 -4.43 -1.10 4.89
CA TYR A 6 -4.16 0.31 5.12
C TYR A 6 -4.22 0.70 6.60
N GLN A 7 -5.16 0.11 7.36
CA GLN A 7 -5.27 0.37 8.81
C GLN A 7 -4.06 -0.23 9.54
N LYS A 8 -3.73 -1.49 9.24
CA LYS A 8 -2.55 -2.16 9.81
C LYS A 8 -1.25 -1.40 9.51
N LEU A 9 -1.11 -0.91 8.28
CA LEU A 9 0.03 -0.09 7.87
C LEU A 9 0.13 1.18 8.71
N GLN A 10 -0.99 1.91 8.88
CA GLN A 10 -1.01 3.12 9.69
C GLN A 10 -0.65 2.83 11.15
N GLU A 11 -1.25 1.79 11.74
CA GLU A 11 -1.01 1.37 13.13
C GLU A 11 0.47 1.01 13.36
N GLN A 12 1.07 0.19 12.50
CA GLN A 12 2.47 -0.22 12.66
C GLN A 12 3.46 0.94 12.50
N MET A 13 3.23 1.85 11.55
CA MET A 13 4.06 3.03 11.35
C MET A 13 3.98 3.96 12.58
N ASN A 14 2.77 4.20 13.10
CA ASN A 14 2.55 5.03 14.28
C ASN A 14 3.14 4.40 15.55
N GLN A 15 2.98 3.09 15.72
CA GLN A 15 3.58 2.34 16.82
C GLN A 15 5.12 2.45 16.81
N LYS A 16 5.76 2.31 15.64
CA LYS A 16 7.22 2.40 15.49
C LYS A 16 7.76 3.79 15.80
N LYS A 17 6.97 4.84 15.60
CA LYS A 17 7.30 6.23 15.98
C LYS A 17 6.80 6.63 17.36
N HIS A 18 6.13 5.73 18.09
CA HIS A 18 5.51 6.01 19.38
C HIS A 18 4.58 7.25 19.34
N THR A 19 3.86 7.45 18.24
CA THR A 19 2.97 8.60 18.04
C THR A 19 1.89 8.28 17.00
N ASP A 20 0.67 8.75 17.24
CA ASP A 20 -0.45 8.60 16.30
C ASP A 20 -0.39 9.57 15.11
N LEU A 21 0.57 10.49 15.10
CA LEU A 21 0.69 11.56 14.12
C LEU A 21 1.77 11.32 13.06
N ALA A 22 2.52 10.21 13.14
CA ALA A 22 3.58 9.90 12.19
C ALA A 22 3.04 9.67 10.77
N LEU A 23 1.95 8.91 10.65
CA LEU A 23 1.27 8.62 9.40
C LEU A 23 -0.24 8.81 9.55
N THR A 24 -0.81 9.66 8.70
CA THR A 24 -2.27 9.77 8.57
C THR A 24 -2.72 9.29 7.20
N MET A 25 -3.75 8.44 7.17
CA MET A 25 -4.39 7.98 5.94
C MET A 25 -5.68 8.76 5.67
N ARG A 26 -5.90 9.18 4.43
CA ARG A 26 -7.18 9.76 3.97
C ARG A 26 -7.64 9.10 2.67
N PRO A 27 -8.84 8.49 2.63
CA PRO A 27 -9.42 8.03 1.38
C PRO A 27 -10.02 9.21 0.59
N TYR A 28 -9.81 9.23 -0.71
CA TYR A 28 -10.45 10.19 -1.63
C TYR A 28 -10.75 9.50 -2.96
N ALA A 29 -12.01 9.56 -3.41
CA ALA A 29 -12.47 8.96 -4.68
C ALA A 29 -12.01 7.49 -4.89
N GLY A 30 -12.04 6.67 -3.84
CA GLY A 30 -11.62 5.25 -3.92
C GLY A 30 -10.10 5.04 -3.98
N VAL A 31 -9.30 6.08 -3.74
CA VAL A 31 -7.84 6.03 -3.64
C VAL A 31 -7.40 6.35 -2.22
N ALA A 32 -6.37 5.68 -1.72
CA ALA A 32 -5.80 5.94 -0.40
C ALA A 32 -4.67 6.96 -0.55
N PHE A 33 -4.70 8.01 0.26
CA PHE A 33 -3.60 8.96 0.38
C PHE A 33 -2.96 8.83 1.75
N LEU A 34 -1.63 8.75 1.76
CA LEU A 34 -0.80 8.73 2.94
C LEU A 34 -0.18 10.11 3.13
N TYR A 35 -0.22 10.59 4.37
CA TYR A 35 0.37 11.85 4.81
C TYR A 35 1.40 11.53 5.88
N ALA A 36 2.68 11.53 5.51
CA ALA A 36 3.79 11.31 6.43
C ALA A 36 4.21 12.65 7.04
N ASN A 37 4.15 12.76 8.36
CA ASN A 37 4.51 14.00 9.05
C ASN A 37 6.04 14.21 9.03
N LYS A 38 6.48 15.38 8.55
CA LYS A 38 7.89 15.75 8.44
C LYS A 38 8.59 15.95 9.79
N GLU A 39 7.84 16.22 10.86
CA GLU A 39 8.38 16.28 12.22
C GLU A 39 8.90 14.91 12.68
N HIS A 40 8.33 13.83 12.15
CA HIS A 40 8.70 12.44 12.47
C HIS A 40 9.56 11.79 11.37
N TYR A 41 9.58 12.39 10.18
CA TYR A 41 10.38 11.94 9.03
C TYR A 41 11.12 13.13 8.42
N ALA A 42 12.33 13.39 8.93
CA ALA A 42 13.17 14.49 8.45
C ALA A 42 13.59 14.32 6.98
N ALA A 43 13.78 13.08 6.52
CA ALA A 43 14.12 12.75 5.15
C ALA A 43 13.04 11.87 4.52
N ARG A 44 12.67 12.19 3.27
CA ARG A 44 11.69 11.42 2.48
C ARG A 44 12.11 9.97 2.31
N GLU A 45 13.38 9.73 2.02
CA GLU A 45 13.93 8.39 1.81
C GLU A 45 13.81 7.50 3.06
N SER A 46 14.03 8.06 4.25
CA SER A 46 13.84 7.34 5.51
C SER A 46 12.40 6.87 5.68
N PHE A 47 11.43 7.73 5.34
CA PHE A 47 10.02 7.34 5.33
C PHE A 47 9.73 6.28 4.28
N GLU A 48 10.25 6.42 3.05
CA GLU A 48 10.00 5.49 1.95
C GLU A 48 10.56 4.08 2.22
N ASN A 49 11.73 3.99 2.85
CA ASN A 49 12.31 2.72 3.26
C ASN A 49 11.44 2.05 4.34
N GLU A 50 11.09 2.79 5.40
CA GLU A 50 10.25 2.27 6.48
C GLU A 50 8.86 1.85 5.99
N LEU A 51 8.25 2.66 5.12
CA LEU A 51 6.97 2.37 4.47
C LEU A 51 7.03 1.08 3.65
N ARG A 52 8.13 0.87 2.92
CA ARG A 52 8.33 -0.32 2.09
C ARG A 52 8.53 -1.56 2.96
N ASP A 53 9.35 -1.48 3.99
CA ASP A 53 9.63 -2.61 4.89
C ASP A 53 8.35 -3.10 5.57
N ILE A 54 7.60 -2.18 6.18
CA ILE A 54 6.33 -2.50 6.85
C ILE A 54 5.30 -3.03 5.85
N ALA A 55 5.20 -2.43 4.66
CA ALA A 55 4.29 -2.93 3.64
C ALA A 55 4.67 -4.34 3.16
N GLN A 56 5.96 -4.65 3.01
CA GLN A 56 6.45 -5.99 2.66
C GLN A 56 6.09 -7.02 3.72
N GLU A 57 6.30 -6.71 5.00
CA GLU A 57 5.91 -7.57 6.12
C GLU A 57 4.40 -7.84 6.12
N LEU A 58 3.58 -6.82 5.87
CA LEU A 58 2.12 -6.95 5.86
C LEU A 58 1.57 -7.82 4.73
N ILE A 59 2.26 -7.86 3.58
CA ILE A 59 1.83 -8.66 2.42
C ILE A 59 2.52 -10.03 2.36
N LEU A 60 3.50 -10.30 3.22
CA LEU A 60 4.25 -11.56 3.22
C LEU A 60 3.32 -12.77 3.32
N GLY A 61 3.49 -13.74 2.43
CA GLY A 61 2.64 -14.93 2.38
C GLY A 61 1.22 -14.69 1.86
N THR A 62 0.93 -13.49 1.36
CA THR A 62 -0.35 -13.15 0.73
C THR A 62 -0.19 -12.94 -0.77
N ILE A 63 -1.30 -12.92 -1.50
CA ILE A 63 -1.30 -12.54 -2.92
C ILE A 63 -1.11 -11.02 -3.12
N TRP A 64 -1.25 -10.20 -2.08
CA TRP A 64 -1.27 -8.74 -2.26
C TRP A 64 0.08 -8.19 -2.72
N ASN A 65 0.04 -7.20 -3.58
CA ASN A 65 1.15 -6.33 -3.95
C ASN A 65 0.83 -4.90 -3.49
N PHE A 66 1.84 -4.04 -3.43
CA PHE A 66 1.64 -2.63 -3.09
C PHE A 66 2.33 -1.69 -4.09
N THR A 67 1.80 -0.47 -4.19
CA THR A 67 2.41 0.63 -4.94
C THR A 67 2.20 1.92 -4.15
N PHE A 68 3.31 2.63 -3.91
CA PHE A 68 3.32 3.94 -3.27
C PHE A 68 3.89 4.95 -4.26
N LEU A 69 3.07 5.92 -4.66
CA LEU A 69 3.46 6.96 -5.60
C LEU A 69 3.53 8.30 -4.86
N PHE A 70 4.71 8.92 -4.85
CA PHE A 70 4.86 10.27 -4.32
C PHE A 70 4.07 11.27 -5.17
N ILE A 71 3.22 12.07 -4.54
CA ILE A 71 2.37 13.06 -5.22
C ILE A 71 2.94 14.45 -5.06
N ARG A 72 3.22 14.85 -3.81
CA ARG A 72 3.72 16.19 -3.50
C ARG A 72 4.29 16.25 -2.08
N SER A 73 5.04 17.30 -1.81
CA SER A 73 5.34 17.74 -0.46
C SER A 73 4.50 18.97 -0.10
N SER A 74 4.27 19.14 1.20
CA SER A 74 3.72 20.36 1.81
C SER A 74 4.66 20.82 2.92
N THR A 75 4.33 21.90 3.62
CA THR A 75 5.11 22.38 4.77
C THR A 75 5.31 21.30 5.82
N HIS A 76 4.24 20.55 6.16
CA HIS A 76 4.24 19.61 7.29
C HIS A 76 4.24 18.13 6.88
N ALA A 77 4.02 17.80 5.61
CA ALA A 77 3.87 16.40 5.21
C ALA A 77 4.41 16.07 3.82
N TYR A 78 4.85 14.82 3.66
CA TYR A 78 4.99 14.16 2.36
C TYR A 78 3.70 13.41 2.04
N VAL A 79 3.20 13.58 0.81
CA VAL A 79 1.91 13.01 0.39
C VAL A 79 2.13 11.95 -0.67
N TYR A 80 1.56 10.77 -0.44
CA TYR A 80 1.63 9.63 -1.34
C TYR A 80 0.25 9.13 -1.69
N ARG A 81 0.11 8.61 -2.90
CA ARG A 81 -0.98 7.72 -3.27
C ARG A 81 -0.55 6.29 -2.94
N ALA A 82 -1.37 5.57 -2.20
CA ALA A 82 -1.14 4.18 -1.82
C ALA A 82 -2.16 3.26 -2.49
N GLN A 83 -1.68 2.11 -2.94
CA GLN A 83 -2.50 1.06 -3.49
C GLN A 83 -1.99 -0.29 -2.98
N PHE A 84 -2.86 -1.06 -2.32
CA PHE A 84 -2.72 -2.50 -2.20
C PHE A 84 -3.57 -3.16 -3.28
N VAL A 85 -2.95 -3.95 -4.15
CA VAL A 85 -3.57 -4.57 -5.31
C VAL A 85 -3.32 -6.07 -5.29
N ALA A 86 -4.37 -6.86 -5.48
CA ALA A 86 -4.19 -8.28 -5.77
C ALA A 86 -3.77 -8.42 -7.24
N PRO A 87 -2.95 -9.43 -7.58
CA PRO A 87 -2.64 -9.80 -8.95
C PRO A 87 -3.92 -9.90 -9.74
N MET A 88 -3.95 -9.27 -10.92
CA MET A 88 -5.03 -9.49 -11.87
C MET A 88 -4.84 -10.84 -12.53
N GLU A 89 -5.04 -11.92 -11.77
CA GLU A 89 -5.32 -13.19 -12.39
C GLU A 89 -6.72 -13.09 -13.01
N LYS A 90 -6.87 -13.58 -14.24
CA LYS A 90 -8.20 -13.71 -14.86
C LYS A 90 -9.07 -14.57 -13.94
N SER A 91 -9.94 -13.93 -13.18
CA SER A 91 -10.87 -14.63 -12.28
C SER A 91 -11.96 -15.40 -13.04
N PHE A 92 -12.09 -15.16 -14.34
CA PHE A 92 -13.02 -15.84 -15.23
C PHE A 92 -12.34 -16.28 -16.52
N CYS A 93 -12.73 -17.46 -17.01
CA CYS A 93 -12.37 -17.91 -18.35
C CYS A 93 -13.12 -17.06 -19.38
N CYS A 94 -12.40 -16.35 -20.24
CA CYS A 94 -12.98 -15.58 -21.34
C CYS A 94 -13.31 -16.42 -22.60
N GLY A 95 -13.16 -17.75 -22.55
CA GLY A 95 -13.49 -18.67 -23.66
C GLY A 95 -12.51 -18.71 -24.84
N ASN A 96 -11.57 -17.77 -24.93
CA ASN A 96 -10.70 -17.60 -26.10
C ASN A 96 -9.41 -18.45 -26.13
N GLY A 97 -9.30 -19.50 -25.31
CA GLY A 97 -8.15 -20.42 -25.35
C GLY A 97 -6.79 -19.75 -25.11
N CYS A 98 -6.70 -18.82 -24.16
CA CYS A 98 -5.46 -18.09 -23.88
C CYS A 98 -4.35 -19.03 -23.34
N PRO A 99 -3.05 -18.71 -23.55
CA PRO A 99 -1.94 -19.51 -23.03
C PRO A 99 -1.96 -19.70 -21.50
N ASP A 100 -2.45 -18.69 -20.76
CA ASP A 100 -2.61 -18.71 -19.30
C ASP A 100 -4.10 -18.84 -18.91
N CYS A 101 -4.77 -19.87 -19.46
CA CYS A 101 -6.17 -20.11 -19.16
C CYS A 101 -6.32 -20.79 -17.80
N VAL A 102 -7.14 -20.22 -16.90
CA VAL A 102 -7.43 -20.84 -15.59
C VAL A 102 -8.05 -22.23 -15.68
N ARG A 103 -8.71 -22.60 -16.80
CA ARG A 103 -9.20 -23.98 -17.04
C ARG A 103 -8.08 -24.98 -17.36
N LEU A 104 -6.91 -24.51 -17.75
CA LEU A 104 -5.74 -25.33 -18.12
C LEU A 104 -4.74 -25.47 -16.97
N ARG A 105 -4.99 -24.84 -15.81
CA ARG A 105 -4.19 -25.07 -14.60
C ARG A 105 -4.55 -26.46 -14.06
N SER A 106 -3.69 -27.44 -14.30
CA SER A 106 -3.79 -28.78 -13.74
C SER A 106 -3.56 -28.72 -12.23
N THR A 107 -4.58 -29.07 -11.44
CA THR A 107 -4.40 -29.49 -10.03
C THR A 107 -3.59 -30.76 -9.92
#